data_AF-A0A932Q251-F1
#
_entry.id   AF-A0A932Q251-F1
#
_cell.length_a   1.000
_cell.length_b   1.000
_cell.length_c   1.000
_cell.angle_alpha   90.00
_cell.angle_beta   90.00
_cell.angle_gamma   90.00
#
_symmetry.space_group_name_H-M   'P 1'
#
loop_
_entity.id
_entity.type
_entity.pdbx_description
1 polymer ?
#
loop_
_entity_poly.entity_id
_entity_poly.type
_entity_poly.pdbx_seq_one_letter_code
_entity_poly.pdbx_strand_id
1 'polypeptide(L)' 'MPVKTNLKVGMGLGDRLADFTRATGIDRVTNAFSRITGIDCGCEARRQWLNKKFPNF' A
#
# COMPACT_ATOMS: atom_id res chain seq x y z
N MET A 1 -1.41 11.68 -16.03
CA MET A 1 0.00 11.31 -15.80
C MET A 1 0.10 9.80 -16.00
N PRO A 2 1.01 9.28 -16.84
CA PRO A 2 1.20 7.84 -16.96
C PRO A 2 1.76 7.34 -15.62
N VAL A 3 0.92 6.65 -14.86
CA VAL A 3 1.29 6.08 -13.57
C VAL A 3 2.27 4.93 -13.85
N LYS A 4 3.57 5.17 -13.66
CA LYS A 4 4.59 4.11 -13.71
C LYS A 4 4.51 3.29 -12.43
N THR A 5 3.60 2.33 -12.39
CA THR A 5 3.57 1.27 -11.39
C THR A 5 4.61 0.21 -11.76
N ASN A 6 5.42 -0.23 -10.81
CA ASN A 6 6.37 -1.34 -10.98
C ASN A 6 5.66 -2.69 -10.71
N LEU A 7 4.48 -2.86 -11.31
CA LEU A 7 3.64 -4.06 -11.14
C LEU A 7 4.31 -5.25 -11.84
N LYS A 8 4.92 -6.12 -11.03
CA LYS A 8 5.42 -7.43 -11.48
C LYS A 8 4.29 -8.45 -11.42
N VAL A 9 4.25 -9.35 -12.42
CA VAL A 9 3.34 -10.49 -12.44
C VAL A 9 3.64 -11.38 -11.22
N GLY A 10 2.62 -11.64 -10.38
CA GLY A 10 2.74 -12.41 -9.13
C GLY A 10 2.71 -11.60 -7.84
N MET A 11 2.53 -10.27 -7.90
CA MET A 11 2.29 -9.44 -6.72
C MET A 11 0.86 -9.58 -6.20
N GLY A 12 0.71 -9.77 -4.88
CA GLY A 12 -0.60 -9.83 -4.22
C GLY A 12 -1.32 -8.47 -4.20
N LEU A 13 -2.62 -8.49 -3.87
CA LEU A 13 -3.48 -7.30 -3.88
C LEU A 13 -2.95 -6.17 -2.97
N GLY A 14 -2.31 -6.52 -1.86
CA GLY A 14 -1.70 -5.57 -0.95
C GLY A 14 -0.53 -4.81 -1.56
N ASP A 15 0.33 -5.47 -2.34
CA ASP A 15 1.45 -4.80 -3.03
C ASP A 15 0.94 -3.87 -4.13
N ARG A 16 -0.09 -4.30 -4.86
CA ARG A 16 -0.74 -3.45 -5.87
C ARG A 16 -1.36 -2.19 -5.25
N LEU A 17 -2.05 -2.33 -4.12
CA LEU A 17 -2.59 -1.21 -3.37
C LEU A 17 -1.49 -0.30 -2.83
N ALA A 18 -0.40 -0.85 -2.30
CA ALA A 18 0.72 -0.06 -1.81
C ALA A 18 1.35 0.78 -2.94
N ASP A 19 1.53 0.20 -4.12
CA ASP A 19 2.01 0.92 -5.30
C ASP A 19 1.05 2.00 -5.77
N PHE A 20 -0.25 1.69 -5.83
CA PHE A 20 -1.27 2.67 -6.19
C PHE A 20 -1.34 3.84 -5.19
N THR A 21 -1.32 3.53 -3.90
CA THR A 21 -1.36 4.51 -2.80
C THR A 21 -0.10 5.38 -2.79
N ARG A 22 1.06 4.81 -3.15
CA ARG A 22 2.31 5.54 -3.34
C ARG A 22 2.29 6.43 -4.58
N ALA A 23 1.78 5.93 -5.70
CA ALA A 23 1.68 6.68 -6.94
C ALA A 23 0.68 7.85 -6.85
N THR A 24 -0.39 7.67 -6.07
CA THR A 24 -1.39 8.71 -5.80
C THR A 24 -0.96 9.67 -4.69
N GLY A 25 0.11 9.37 -3.95
CA GLY A 25 0.64 10.21 -2.87
C GLY A 25 -0.14 10.12 -1.56
N ILE A 26 -1.12 9.22 -1.47
CA ILE A 26 -1.93 9.00 -0.25
C ILE A 26 -1.07 8.50 0.92
N ASP A 27 0.03 7.79 0.63
CA ASP A 27 0.97 7.29 1.63
C ASP A 27 1.50 8.41 2.57
N ARG A 28 1.73 9.60 2.01
CA ARG A 28 2.19 10.78 2.77
C ARG A 28 1.13 11.26 3.76
N VAL A 29 -0.14 11.22 3.37
CA VAL A 29 -1.26 11.63 4.21
C VAL A 29 -1.40 10.67 5.38
N THR A 30 -1.33 9.36 5.13
CA THR A 30 -1.38 8.34 6.19
C THR A 30 -0.18 8.42 7.13
N ASN A 31 1.03 8.70 6.63
CA ASN A 31 2.22 8.88 7.47
C ASN A 31 2.10 10.13 8.36
N ALA A 32 1.63 11.24 7.81
CA ALA A 32 1.34 12.45 8.59
C ALA A 32 0.27 12.19 9.65
N PHE A 33 -0.79 11.47 9.30
CA PHE A 33 -1.86 11.11 10.22
C PHE A 33 -1.36 10.23 11.38
N SER A 34 -0.56 9.21 11.10
CA SER A 34 0.06 8.37 12.13
C SER A 34 0.97 9.15 13.07
N ARG A 35 1.73 10.13 12.55
CA ARG A 35 2.55 11.02 13.40
C ARG A 35 1.72 11.91 14.31
N ILE A 36 0.60 12.44 13.80
CA ILE A 36 -0.27 13.35 14.54
C ILE A 36 -1.06 12.60 15.62
N THR A 37 -1.56 11.41 15.28
CA THR A 37 -2.41 10.61 16.19
C THR A 37 -1.59 9.71 17.12
N GLY A 38 -0.31 9.48 16.82
CA GLY A 38 0.52 8.49 17.52
C GLY A 38 0.09 7.04 17.28
N ILE A 39 -0.88 6.81 16.37
CA ILE A 39 -1.38 5.48 16.04
C ILE A 39 -0.58 4.92 14.87
N ASP A 40 0.06 3.78 15.09
CA ASP A 40 0.71 3.06 14.00
C ASP A 40 -0.35 2.56 13.01
N CYS A 41 -0.23 2.95 11.74
CA CYS A 41 -1.15 2.53 10.67
C CYS A 41 -1.22 1.00 10.52
N GLY A 42 -0.17 0.27 10.90
CA GLY A 42 0.00 -1.14 10.59
C GLY A 42 0.04 -1.41 9.08
N CYS A 43 0.46 -0.41 8.30
CA CYS A 43 0.40 -0.41 6.83
C CYS A 43 1.10 -1.64 6.23
N GLU A 44 2.22 -2.10 6.82
CA GLU A 44 2.91 -3.32 6.39
C GLU A 44 2.18 -4.62 6.74
N ALA A 45 1.64 -4.72 7.96
CA ALA A 45 0.84 -5.87 8.38
C ALA A 45 -0.43 -6.01 7.53
N ARG A 46 -1.10 -4.88 7.22
CA ARG A 46 -2.26 -4.83 6.31
C ARG A 46 -1.89 -5.28 4.90
N ARG A 47 -0.75 -4.81 4.38
CA ARG A 47 -0.23 -5.22 3.07
C ARG A 47 0.00 -6.72 3.01
N GLN A 48 0.71 -7.29 3.99
CA GLN A 48 0.98 -8.72 4.03
C GLN A 48 -0.30 -9.54 4.20
N TRP A 49 -1.24 -9.09 5.03
CA TRP A 49 -2.53 -9.75 5.21
C TRP A 49 -3.33 -9.77 3.89
N LEU A 50 -3.36 -8.64 3.17
CA LEU A 50 -4.01 -8.54 1.85
C LEU A 50 -3.32 -9.44 0.82
N ASN A 51 -1.99 -9.51 0.81
CA ASN A 51 -1.25 -10.40 -0.08
C ASN A 51 -1.50 -11.88 0.20
N LYS A 52 -1.57 -12.27 1.49
CA LYS A 52 -1.87 -13.65 1.88
C LYS A 52 -3.29 -14.06 1.49
N LYS A 53 -4.25 -13.13 1.63
CA LYS A 53 -5.66 -13.39 1.37
C LYS A 53 -6.02 -13.29 -0.12
N PHE A 54 -5.32 -12.42 -0.85
CA PHE A 54 -5.50 -12.20 -2.28
C PHE A 54 -4.14 -12.25 -3.01
N PRO A 55 -3.56 -13.45 -3.14
CA PRO A 55 -2.23 -13.62 -3.74
C PRO A 55 -2.22 -13.41 -5.27
N ASN A 56 -3.35 -13.59 -5.96
CA ASN A 56 -3.45 -13.57 -7.42
C ASN A 56 -4.50 -12.55 -7.92
N PHE A 57 -4.42 -11.30 -7.45
CA PHE A 57 -5.21 -10.19 -8.02
C PHE A 57 -4.45 -9.54 -9.18
#